data_AF-A0A1H0VWE2-F1
#
_entry.id   AF-A0A1H0VWE2-F1
#
_cell.length_a   1.000
_cell.length_b   1.000
_cell.length_c   1.000
_cell.angle_alpha   90.00
_cell.angle_beta   90.00
_cell.angle_gamma   90.00
#
_symmetry.space_group_name_H-M   'P 1'
#
loop_
_entity.id
_entity.type
_entity.pdbx_description
1 polymer ?
#
loop_
_entity_poly.entity_id
_entity_poly.type
_entity_poly.pdbx_seq_one_letter_code
_entity_poly.pdbx_strand_id
1 'polypeptide(L)'
;MGIDNLRELSLTSTSKGMLYKCIGNIDEKKVFIKTGSKVKNKFSVLEPISEVIASEIIEKFNIGCAKNTLSEMILPNLEEKVTVSVSVDFLNEDEFLMSIRSLLGSASRDNLYEKVISMIPNCKLDLDKMIIMDFLINNIDRHLRNFSVVSKGGEILKFSPLYDLG
;
A
#
# COMPACT_ATOMS: atom_id res chain seq x y z
N MET A 1 -12.11 -17.30 -4.64
CA MET A 1 -12.01 -16.62 -3.34
C MET A 1 -13.28 -15.80 -3.18
N GLY A 2 -14.10 -16.06 -2.17
CA GLY A 2 -15.26 -15.22 -1.87
C GLY A 2 -14.80 -13.97 -1.14
N ILE A 3 -15.35 -12.80 -1.49
CA ILE A 3 -15.11 -11.55 -0.76
C ILE A 3 -16.43 -11.09 -0.17
N ASP A 4 -16.48 -11.02 1.16
CA ASP A 4 -17.65 -10.57 1.89
C ASP A 4 -17.56 -9.08 2.21
N ASN A 5 -18.70 -8.43 2.43
CA ASN A 5 -18.80 -7.01 2.82
C ASN A 5 -18.05 -6.04 1.89
N LEU A 6 -17.99 -6.36 0.61
CA LEU A 6 -17.34 -5.54 -0.40
C LEU A 6 -17.99 -4.16 -0.50
N ARG A 7 -17.22 -3.10 -0.25
CA ARG A 7 -17.69 -1.71 -0.31
C ARG A 7 -16.62 -0.79 -0.85
N GLU A 8 -17.07 0.25 -1.56
CA GLU A 8 -16.20 1.31 -2.05
C GLU A 8 -15.52 2.05 -0.89
N LEU A 9 -14.22 2.29 -1.01
CA LEU A 9 -13.51 3.09 -0.04
C LEU A 9 -13.76 4.57 -0.37
N SER A 10 -14.42 5.29 0.53
CA SER A 10 -14.59 6.75 0.44
C SER A 10 -13.21 7.43 0.55
N LEU A 11 -12.65 7.82 -0.60
CA LEU A 11 -11.33 8.41 -0.67
C LEU A 11 -11.38 9.92 -0.38
N THR A 12 -10.51 10.39 0.51
CA THR A 12 -10.26 11.82 0.73
C THR A 12 -9.53 12.44 -0.47
N SER A 13 -9.52 13.77 -0.55
CA SER A 13 -9.21 14.59 -1.74
C SER A 13 -7.94 14.26 -2.53
N THR A 14 -6.93 13.58 -1.96
CA THR A 14 -5.70 13.16 -2.65
C THR A 14 -5.86 11.92 -3.53
N SER A 15 -6.98 11.21 -3.43
CA SER A 15 -7.25 9.98 -4.18
C SER A 15 -8.51 10.10 -5.05
N LYS A 16 -9.03 11.33 -5.21
CA LYS A 16 -10.04 11.65 -6.22
C LYS A 16 -9.39 11.57 -7.60
N GLY A 17 -9.53 10.44 -8.29
CA GLY A 17 -9.60 10.48 -9.75
C GLY A 17 -8.87 9.43 -10.57
N MET A 18 -8.01 8.57 -10.01
CA MET A 18 -7.23 7.64 -10.86
C MET A 18 -7.60 6.16 -10.68
N LEU A 19 -7.64 5.66 -9.45
CA LEU A 19 -7.82 4.23 -9.16
C LEU A 19 -9.06 4.00 -8.29
N TYR A 20 -9.94 3.09 -8.73
CA TYR A 20 -11.10 2.65 -7.95
C TYR A 20 -10.63 1.66 -6.88
N LYS A 21 -11.01 1.91 -5.62
CA LYS A 21 -10.56 1.15 -4.45
C LYS A 21 -11.73 0.66 -3.62
N CYS A 22 -11.66 -0.58 -3.16
CA CYS A 22 -12.64 -1.18 -2.26
C CYS A 22 -11.98 -1.81 -1.04
N ILE A 23 -12.80 -2.10 -0.05
CA ILE A 23 -12.45 -2.99 1.06
C ILE A 23 -13.50 -4.09 1.17
N GLY A 24 -13.07 -5.24 1.67
CA GLY A 24 -13.93 -6.38 1.99
C GLY A 24 -13.23 -7.30 2.96
N ASN A 25 -13.74 -8.52 3.10
CA ASN A 25 -13.15 -9.56 3.94
C ASN A 25 -12.97 -10.86 3.15
N ILE A 26 -11.90 -11.59 3.44
CA ILE A 26 -11.65 -12.96 2.99
C ILE A 26 -11.29 -13.79 4.20
N ASP A 27 -12.06 -14.84 4.49
CA ASP A 27 -11.86 -15.71 5.66
C ASP A 27 -11.70 -14.87 6.96
N GLU A 28 -12.63 -13.93 7.16
CA GLU A 28 -12.65 -12.96 8.28
C GLU A 28 -11.50 -11.93 8.30
N LYS A 29 -10.53 -12.02 7.39
CA LYS A 29 -9.44 -11.04 7.26
C LYS A 29 -9.81 -9.91 6.32
N LYS A 30 -9.58 -8.68 6.78
CA LYS A 30 -9.77 -7.49 5.96
C LYS A 30 -8.83 -7.48 4.76
N VAL A 31 -9.36 -7.09 3.60
CA VAL A 31 -8.59 -6.92 2.37
C VAL A 31 -8.85 -5.56 1.74
N PHE A 32 -7.83 -5.05 1.05
CA PHE A 32 -7.89 -3.85 0.23
C PHE A 32 -7.81 -4.26 -1.23
N ILE A 33 -8.68 -3.70 -2.06
CA ILE A 33 -8.83 -4.06 -3.46
C ILE A 33 -8.57 -2.82 -4.30
N LYS A 34 -7.66 -2.92 -5.29
CA LYS A 34 -7.23 -1.81 -6.13
C LYS A 34 -7.35 -2.21 -7.60
N THR A 35 -8.05 -1.38 -8.37
CA THR A 35 -8.07 -1.44 -9.84
C THR A 35 -6.87 -0.68 -10.42
N GLY A 36 -6.58 -0.84 -11.71
CA GLY A 36 -5.72 0.08 -12.44
C GLY A 36 -6.41 1.38 -12.83
N SER A 37 -5.71 2.26 -13.55
CA SER A 37 -6.27 3.54 -13.97
C SER A 37 -7.41 3.36 -14.98
N LYS A 38 -8.47 4.17 -14.84
CA LYS A 38 -9.61 4.13 -15.76
C LYS A 38 -9.36 5.04 -16.96
N VAL A 39 -9.21 4.45 -18.15
CA VAL A 39 -9.06 5.16 -19.43
C VAL A 39 -10.15 4.70 -20.39
N LYS A 40 -10.92 5.64 -20.96
CA LYS A 40 -12.02 5.37 -21.92
C LYS A 40 -12.97 4.24 -21.45
N ASN A 41 -13.40 4.31 -20.19
CA ASN A 41 -14.27 3.34 -19.51
C ASN A 41 -13.69 1.94 -19.30
N LYS A 42 -12.40 1.72 -19.51
CA LYS A 42 -11.71 0.47 -19.18
C LYS A 42 -10.66 0.71 -18.11
N PHE A 43 -10.56 -0.21 -17.17
CA PHE A 43 -9.49 -0.22 -16.19
C PHE A 43 -8.25 -0.85 -16.80
N SER A 44 -7.10 -0.22 -16.63
CA SER A 44 -5.81 -0.80 -16.95
C SER A 44 -5.54 -2.01 -16.06
N VAL A 45 -4.86 -3.01 -16.62
CA VAL A 45 -4.39 -4.19 -15.89
C VAL A 45 -2.98 -4.03 -15.34
N LEU A 46 -2.26 -2.98 -15.77
CA LEU A 46 -0.84 -2.82 -15.48
C LEU A 46 -0.60 -2.61 -13.98
N GLU A 47 -1.32 -1.71 -13.33
CA GLU A 47 -1.12 -1.39 -11.92
C GLU A 47 -1.46 -2.58 -11.00
N PRO A 48 -2.59 -3.32 -11.18
CA PRO A 48 -2.84 -4.57 -10.47
C PRO A 48 -1.73 -5.61 -10.63
N ILE A 49 -1.24 -5.81 -11.85
CA ILE A 49 -0.19 -6.80 -12.15
C ILE A 49 1.15 -6.35 -11.55
N SER A 50 1.52 -5.08 -11.70
CA SER A 50 2.73 -4.50 -11.13
C SER A 50 2.76 -4.63 -9.61
N GLU A 51 1.64 -4.36 -8.93
CA GLU A 51 1.53 -4.52 -7.48
C GLU A 51 1.83 -5.96 -7.03
N VAL A 52 1.26 -6.95 -7.73
CA VAL A 52 1.49 -8.38 -7.43
C VAL A 52 2.93 -8.77 -7.69
N ILE A 53 3.47 -8.48 -8.87
CA ILE A 53 4.85 -8.81 -9.25
C ILE A 53 5.85 -8.15 -8.28
N ALA A 54 5.66 -6.87 -7.95
CA ALA A 54 6.54 -6.16 -7.03
C ALA A 54 6.52 -6.80 -5.63
N SER A 55 5.33 -7.16 -5.13
CA SER A 55 5.22 -7.84 -3.83
C SER A 55 5.92 -9.20 -3.81
N GLU A 56 5.78 -10.00 -4.87
CA GLU A 56 6.45 -11.29 -5.01
C GLU A 56 7.97 -11.14 -5.07
N ILE A 57 8.48 -10.15 -5.81
CA ILE A 57 9.92 -9.86 -5.87
C ILE A 57 10.44 -9.51 -4.48
N ILE A 58 9.79 -8.58 -3.77
CA ILE A 58 10.22 -8.14 -2.43
C ILE A 58 10.21 -9.30 -1.43
N GLU A 59 9.20 -10.18 -1.49
CA GLU A 59 9.15 -11.37 -0.63
C GLU A 59 10.37 -12.29 -0.84
N LYS A 60 10.92 -12.40 -2.06
CA LYS A 60 12.14 -13.20 -2.31
C LYS A 60 13.39 -12.65 -1.61
N PHE A 61 13.41 -11.37 -1.25
CA PHE A 61 14.48 -10.76 -0.48
C PHE A 61 14.27 -10.88 1.04
N ASN A 62 13.23 -11.58 1.50
CA ASN A 62 12.83 -11.67 2.91
C ASN A 62 12.59 -10.28 3.55
N ILE A 63 12.05 -9.35 2.76
CA ILE A 63 11.65 -8.02 3.23
C ILE A 63 10.13 -8.04 3.45
N GLY A 64 9.68 -7.45 4.56
CA GLY A 64 8.24 -7.37 4.85
C GLY A 64 7.50 -6.60 3.75
N CYS A 65 6.49 -7.24 3.16
CA CYS A 65 5.65 -6.67 2.12
C CYS A 65 4.18 -7.04 2.36
N ALA A 66 3.27 -6.14 2.01
CA ALA A 66 1.85 -6.46 1.89
C ALA A 66 1.68 -7.52 0.80
N LYS A 67 0.97 -8.60 1.14
CA LYS A 67 0.75 -9.72 0.22
C LYS A 67 -0.35 -9.36 -0.76
N ASN A 68 0.01 -9.30 -2.04
CA ASN A 68 -0.93 -9.01 -3.11
C ASN A 68 -1.22 -10.25 -3.94
N THR A 69 -2.48 -10.42 -4.33
CA THR A 69 -2.90 -11.46 -5.29
C THR A 69 -3.72 -10.83 -6.40
N LEU A 70 -3.69 -11.43 -7.59
CA LEU A 70 -4.48 -10.98 -8.73
C LEU A 70 -5.85 -11.68 -8.73
N SER A 71 -6.91 -10.94 -9.06
CA SER A 71 -8.26 -11.49 -9.18
C SER A 71 -9.09 -10.76 -10.24
N GLU A 72 -10.15 -11.41 -10.70
CA GLU A 72 -11.18 -10.86 -11.58
C GLU A 72 -12.50 -10.77 -10.81
N MET A 73 -13.07 -9.56 -10.68
CA MET A 73 -14.31 -9.38 -9.91
C MET A 73 -15.19 -8.24 -10.44
N ILE A 74 -16.48 -8.31 -10.14
CA ILE A 74 -17.42 -7.21 -10.33
C ILE A 74 -17.40 -6.37 -9.06
N LEU A 75 -16.95 -5.12 -9.16
CA LEU A 75 -16.91 -4.21 -8.01
C LEU A 75 -18.26 -3.47 -7.87
N PRO A 76 -18.53 -2.86 -6.71
CA PRO A 76 -19.70 -2.01 -6.54
C PRO A 76 -19.76 -0.95 -7.66
N ASN A 77 -20.96 -0.67 -8.17
CA ASN A 77 -21.19 0.31 -9.22
C ASN A 77 -20.51 0.01 -10.57
N LEU A 78 -20.04 -1.23 -10.81
CA LEU A 78 -19.56 -1.71 -12.11
C LEU A 78 -20.45 -2.88 -12.61
N GLU A 79 -20.64 -2.95 -13.92
CA GLU A 79 -21.41 -4.04 -14.57
C GLU A 79 -20.51 -5.15 -15.12
N GLU A 80 -19.22 -4.86 -15.32
CA GLU A 80 -18.25 -5.76 -15.91
C GLU A 80 -17.21 -6.22 -14.87
N LYS A 81 -16.65 -7.42 -15.11
CA LYS A 81 -15.49 -7.89 -14.36
C LYS A 81 -14.27 -7.04 -14.68
N VAL A 82 -13.47 -6.75 -13.66
CA VAL A 82 -12.22 -6.01 -13.77
C VAL A 82 -11.10 -6.75 -13.06
N THR A 83 -9.90 -6.65 -13.62
CA THR A 83 -8.66 -7.11 -12.99
C THR A 83 -8.32 -6.21 -11.81
N VAL A 84 -8.07 -6.83 -10.65
CA VAL A 84 -7.72 -6.12 -9.41
C VAL A 84 -6.55 -6.79 -8.71
N SER A 85 -5.80 -5.99 -7.96
CA SER A 85 -4.94 -6.51 -6.90
C SER A 85 -5.73 -6.55 -5.59
N VAL A 86 -5.55 -7.64 -4.84
CA VAL A 86 -6.15 -7.88 -3.53
C VAL A 86 -5.02 -7.98 -2.51
N SER A 87 -4.92 -6.97 -1.65
CA SER A 87 -3.94 -6.89 -0.55
C SER A 87 -4.58 -7.31 0.76
N VAL A 88 -3.98 -8.26 1.46
CA VAL A 88 -4.43 -8.63 2.82
C VAL A 88 -3.95 -7.57 3.82
N ASP A 89 -4.82 -7.17 4.75
CA ASP A 89 -4.42 -6.30 5.87
C ASP A 89 -3.40 -7.03 6.75
N PHE A 90 -2.30 -6.35 7.05
CA PHE A 90 -1.18 -6.89 7.82
C PHE A 90 -1.13 -6.35 9.25
N LEU A 91 -2.04 -5.45 9.62
CA LEU A 91 -2.14 -4.90 10.96
C LEU A 91 -2.88 -5.85 11.90
N ASN A 92 -2.45 -5.88 13.16
CA ASN A 92 -3.25 -6.44 14.25
C ASN A 92 -4.36 -5.47 14.67
N GLU A 93 -5.37 -5.94 15.40
CA GLU A 93 -6.58 -5.16 15.74
C GLU A 93 -6.32 -3.83 16.46
N ASP A 94 -5.22 -3.72 17.21
CA ASP A 94 -4.84 -2.52 17.97
C ASP A 94 -3.60 -1.80 17.41
N GLU A 95 -3.20 -2.16 16.19
CA GLU A 95 -2.12 -1.52 15.46
C GLU A 95 -2.65 -0.53 14.41
N PHE A 96 -1.91 0.55 14.20
CA PHE A 96 -2.26 1.59 13.23
C PHE A 96 -1.05 1.98 12.40
N LEU A 97 -1.28 2.23 11.10
CA LEU A 97 -0.27 2.81 10.22
C LEU A 97 -0.15 4.32 10.46
N MET A 98 1.08 4.76 10.72
CA MET A 98 1.45 6.16 10.74
C MET A 98 2.40 6.46 9.58
N SER A 99 1.88 7.11 8.54
CA SER A 99 2.71 7.51 7.39
C SER A 99 3.82 8.45 7.79
N ILE A 100 4.95 8.39 7.08
CA ILE A 100 6.05 9.33 7.29
C ILE A 100 5.60 10.78 7.04
N ARG A 101 4.62 11.00 6.14
CA ARG A 101 3.96 12.31 5.97
C ARG A 101 3.30 12.81 7.24
N SER A 102 2.70 11.92 8.03
CA SER A 102 2.05 12.25 9.31
C SER A 102 3.09 12.59 10.37
N LEU A 103 4.18 11.82 10.45
CA LEU A 103 5.28 12.08 11.37
C LEU A 103 5.96 13.43 11.10
N LEU A 104 6.31 13.70 9.85
CA LEU A 104 7.03 14.92 9.49
C LEU A 104 6.18 16.20 9.57
N GLY A 105 4.85 16.11 9.53
CA GLY A 105 3.98 17.29 9.55
C GLY A 105 4.32 18.29 8.43
N SER A 106 4.57 19.56 8.76
CA SER A 106 4.95 20.61 7.81
C SER A 106 6.47 20.78 7.65
N ALA A 107 7.29 19.85 8.17
CA ALA A 107 8.74 19.96 8.11
C ALA A 107 9.26 20.06 6.67
N SER A 108 10.33 20.85 6.48
CA SER A 108 11.06 20.90 5.21
C SER A 108 11.55 19.51 4.80
N ARG A 109 11.58 19.25 3.49
CA ARG A 109 12.10 18.02 2.89
C ARG A 109 13.62 18.05 2.66
N ASP A 110 14.31 19.12 3.02
CA ASP A 110 15.78 19.16 2.97
C ASP A 110 16.34 18.10 3.91
N ASN A 111 17.32 17.32 3.44
CA ASN A 111 17.90 16.20 4.20
C ASN A 111 16.83 15.24 4.74
N LEU A 112 15.79 14.96 3.94
CA LEU A 112 14.64 14.13 4.31
C LEU A 112 15.05 12.79 4.93
N TYR A 113 16.02 12.11 4.32
CA TYR A 113 16.51 10.82 4.80
C TYR A 113 17.03 10.93 6.24
N GLU A 114 17.93 11.87 6.52
CA GLU A 114 18.48 12.09 7.86
C GLU A 114 17.40 12.46 8.88
N LYS A 115 16.42 13.29 8.49
CA LYS A 115 15.28 13.63 9.35
C LYS A 115 14.46 12.39 9.71
N VAL A 116 14.12 11.55 8.73
CA VAL A 116 13.37 10.31 8.98
C VAL A 116 14.15 9.41 9.93
N ILE A 117 15.45 9.19 9.68
CA ILE A 117 16.29 8.38 10.57
C ILE A 117 16.35 8.96 11.98
N SER A 118 16.40 10.29 12.16
CA SER A 118 16.39 10.89 13.50
C SER A 118 15.09 10.64 14.27
N MET A 119 13.96 10.49 13.57
CA MET A 119 12.65 10.22 14.17
C MET A 119 12.43 8.73 14.46
N ILE A 120 13.00 7.85 13.63
CA ILE A 120 12.85 6.39 13.71
C ILE A 120 14.20 5.68 13.59
N PRO A 121 15.17 5.93 14.50
CA PRO A 121 16.56 5.49 14.34
C PRO A 121 16.70 3.97 14.22
N ASN A 122 15.84 3.23 14.91
CA ASN A 122 15.82 1.76 14.89
C ASN A 122 15.36 1.18 13.54
N CYS A 123 14.77 1.99 12.66
CA CYS A 123 14.24 1.56 11.37
C CYS A 123 15.16 1.91 10.18
N LYS A 124 16.41 2.34 10.44
CA LYS A 124 17.34 2.74 9.36
C LYS A 124 17.53 1.66 8.31
N LEU A 125 17.79 0.42 8.76
CA LEU A 125 18.01 -0.69 7.85
C LEU A 125 16.77 -0.99 6.98
N ASP A 126 15.56 -0.82 7.52
CA ASP A 126 14.33 -1.03 6.76
C ASP A 126 14.10 0.08 5.73
N LEU A 127 14.46 1.32 6.06
CA LEU A 127 14.44 2.43 5.11
C LEU A 127 15.45 2.22 3.96
N ASP A 128 16.67 1.78 4.27
CA ASP A 128 17.70 1.45 3.27
C ASP A 128 17.21 0.34 2.32
N LYS A 129 16.62 -0.72 2.89
CA LYS A 129 16.02 -1.82 2.12
C LYS A 129 14.91 -1.33 1.21
N MET A 130 14.02 -0.46 1.70
CA MET A 130 12.95 0.12 0.87
C MET A 130 13.51 0.87 -0.33
N ILE A 131 14.52 1.73 -0.14
CA ILE A 131 15.13 2.51 -1.23
C ILE A 131 15.76 1.59 -2.27
N ILE A 132 16.46 0.53 -1.84
CA ILE A 132 17.05 -0.46 -2.75
C ILE A 132 15.95 -1.19 -3.52
N MET A 133 14.89 -1.62 -2.84
CA MET A 133 13.78 -2.31 -3.51
C MET A 133 13.07 -1.40 -4.50
N ASP A 134 12.80 -0.15 -4.15
CA ASP A 134 12.20 0.83 -5.05
C ASP A 134 13.06 1.05 -6.30
N PHE A 135 14.38 1.08 -6.16
CA PHE A 135 15.29 1.12 -7.30
C PHE A 135 15.18 -0.13 -8.18
N LEU A 136 15.17 -1.34 -7.58
CA LEU A 136 15.11 -2.60 -8.32
C LEU A 136 13.80 -2.82 -9.07
N ILE A 137 12.67 -2.43 -8.48
CA ILE A 137 11.34 -2.56 -9.10
C ILE A 137 10.95 -1.33 -9.92
N ASN A 138 11.83 -0.33 -10.02
CA ASN A 138 11.57 0.95 -10.67
C ASN A 138 10.31 1.66 -10.15
N ASN A 139 10.15 1.72 -8.82
CA ASN A 139 9.07 2.46 -8.19
C ASN A 139 9.35 3.97 -8.23
N ILE A 140 8.67 4.66 -9.13
CA ILE A 140 8.83 6.12 -9.32
C ILE A 140 7.89 6.96 -8.45
N ASP A 141 6.97 6.35 -7.69
CA ASP A 141 5.94 7.04 -6.91
C ASP A 141 6.02 6.72 -5.40
N ARG A 142 7.23 6.50 -4.86
CA ARG A 142 7.44 6.41 -3.41
C ARG A 142 7.35 7.79 -2.76
N HIS A 143 6.13 8.26 -2.55
CA HIS A 143 5.87 9.49 -1.81
C HIS A 143 5.66 9.23 -0.30
N LEU A 144 5.74 10.28 0.52
CA LEU A 144 5.70 10.20 2.01
C LEU A 144 4.45 9.52 2.63
N ARG A 145 3.40 9.25 1.84
CA ARG A 145 2.21 8.48 2.28
C ARG A 145 2.27 6.98 1.93
N ASN A 146 3.22 6.55 1.12
CA ASN A 146 3.39 5.16 0.65
C ASN A 146 4.40 4.37 1.49
N PHE A 147 4.82 4.93 2.63
CA PHE A 147 5.60 4.20 3.61
C PHE A 147 5.32 4.79 5.00
N SER A 148 5.40 3.92 5.99
CA SER A 148 4.84 4.16 7.31
C SER A 148 5.61 3.40 8.37
N VAL A 149 5.30 3.71 9.62
CA VAL A 149 5.58 2.84 10.75
C VAL A 149 4.28 2.26 11.28
N VAL A 150 4.38 1.09 11.93
CA VAL A 150 3.30 0.51 12.71
C VAL A 150 3.39 1.05 14.12
N SER A 151 2.27 1.55 14.64
CA SER A 151 2.16 2.11 15.99
C SER A 151 1.06 1.42 16.79
N LYS A 152 1.26 1.34 18.11
CA LYS A 152 0.29 0.78 19.06
C LYS A 152 0.35 1.57 20.35
N GLY A 153 -0.79 2.05 20.85
CA GLY A 153 -0.84 2.88 22.04
C GLY A 153 -0.06 4.20 21.96
N GLY A 154 0.24 4.70 20.75
CA GLY A 154 1.05 5.90 20.53
C GLY A 154 2.56 5.65 20.40
N GLU A 155 3.02 4.42 20.60
CA GLU A 155 4.43 4.04 20.43
C GLU A 155 4.69 3.46 19.05
N ILE A 156 5.87 3.74 18.50
CA ILE A 156 6.33 3.16 17.23
C ILE A 156 6.91 1.78 17.49
N LEU A 157 6.30 0.74 16.90
CA LEU A 157 6.73 -0.64 17.08
C LEU A 157 7.83 -1.04 16.08
N LYS A 158 7.61 -0.74 14.80
CA LYS A 158 8.46 -1.18 13.68
C LYS A 158 8.16 -0.39 12.41
N PHE A 159 9.06 -0.49 11.43
CA PHE A 159 8.76 -0.10 10.06
C PHE A 159 7.62 -1.00 9.51
N SER A 160 6.69 -0.43 8.75
CA SER A 160 5.61 -1.23 8.17
C SER A 160 6.14 -2.14 7.08
N PRO A 161 5.49 -3.30 6.81
CA PRO A 161 5.62 -3.95 5.51
C PRO A 161 5.48 -2.94 4.37
N LEU A 162 6.22 -3.12 3.28
CA LEU A 162 6.09 -2.28 2.09
C LEU A 162 4.72 -2.48 1.44
N TYR A 163 4.11 -1.41 0.94
CA TYR A 163 2.80 -1.43 0.29
C TYR A 163 2.74 -0.32 -0.77
N ASP A 164 1.69 -0.33 -1.60
CA ASP A 164 1.47 0.61 -2.71
C ASP A 164 2.68 0.63 -3.65
N LEU A 165 2.89 -0.50 -4.33
CA LEU A 165 4.05 -0.77 -5.19
C LEU A 165 3.75 -0.70 -6.68
N GLY A 166 2.47 -0.76 -7.06
CA GLY A 166 2.00 -0.81 -8.45
C GLY A 166 1.43 0.49 -8.98
#